data_AF-A0A7C2TXI4-F1
#
_entry.id   AF-A0A7C2TXI4-F1
#
_cell.length_a   1.000
_cell.length_b   1.000
_cell.length_c   1.000
_cell.angle_alpha   90.00
_cell.angle_beta   90.00
_cell.angle_gamma   90.00
#
_symmetry.space_group_name_H-M   'P 1'
#
loop_
_entity.id
_entity.type
_entity.pdbx_description
1 polymer ?
#
loop_
_entity_poly.entity_id
_entity_poly.type
_entity_poly.pdbx_seq_one_letter_code
_entity_poly.pdbx_strand_id
1 'polypeptide(L)'
;MKVVPVADVKARLNAYLEECETNGPVVITRKGKAVAVLLVPFDDDDLERLLLSRSARFQALLNKSRRSIRSGRGLSRHEFWKAVRQRNQRRVSQKSI
;
A
#
# COMPACT_ATOMS: atom_id res chain seq x y z
N MET A 1 1.21 -22.06 0.62
CA MET A 1 0.98 -21.36 -0.66
C MET A 1 0.52 -22.36 -1.71
N LYS A 2 -0.73 -22.23 -2.15
CA LYS A 2 -1.37 -23.13 -3.14
C LYS A 2 -1.33 -22.52 -4.54
N VAL A 3 -1.32 -23.34 -5.59
CA VAL A 3 -1.36 -22.89 -6.99
C VAL A 3 -2.57 -23.51 -7.67
N VAL A 4 -3.45 -22.70 -8.26
CA VAL A 4 -4.73 -23.17 -8.84
C VAL A 4 -5.03 -22.51 -10.18
N PRO A 5 -5.69 -23.20 -11.11
CA PRO A 5 -6.19 -22.59 -12.35
C PRO A 5 -7.30 -21.58 -12.09
N VAL A 6 -7.37 -20.51 -12.90
CA VAL A 6 -8.42 -19.49 -12.81
C VAL A 6 -9.84 -20.06 -13.02
N ALA A 7 -9.98 -21.15 -13.76
CA ALA A 7 -11.27 -21.83 -13.93
C ALA A 7 -11.79 -22.42 -12.61
N ASP A 8 -10.90 -23.06 -11.83
CA ASP A 8 -11.26 -23.62 -10.52
C ASP A 8 -11.64 -22.54 -9.52
N VAL A 9 -10.88 -21.44 -9.50
CA VAL A 9 -11.15 -20.32 -8.60
C VAL A 9 -12.51 -19.70 -8.90
N LYS A 10 -12.90 -19.56 -10.17
CA LYS A 10 -14.22 -19.05 -10.54
C LYS A 10 -15.36 -19.93 -10.04
N ALA A 11 -15.19 -21.25 -10.06
CA ALA A 11 -16.20 -22.20 -9.62
C ALA A 11 -16.32 -22.29 -8.09
N ARG A 12 -15.24 -21.98 -7.36
CA ARG A 12 -15.10 -22.28 -5.92
C ARG A 12 -14.49 -21.13 -5.11
N LEU A 13 -14.80 -19.87 -5.48
CA LEU A 13 -14.13 -18.70 -4.91
C LEU A 13 -14.22 -18.65 -3.37
N ASN A 14 -15.40 -18.92 -2.80
CA ASN A 14 -15.59 -18.89 -1.35
C ASN A 14 -14.69 -19.90 -0.61
N ALA A 15 -14.59 -21.13 -1.12
CA ALA A 15 -13.71 -22.15 -0.55
C ALA A 15 -12.23 -21.70 -0.58
N TYR A 16 -11.82 -20.97 -1.61
CA TYR A 16 -10.47 -20.42 -1.68
C TYR A 16 -10.25 -19.19 -0.79
N LEU A 17 -11.30 -18.43 -0.45
CA LEU A 17 -11.20 -17.37 0.55
C LEU A 17 -10.93 -17.97 1.94
N GLU A 18 -11.72 -18.97 2.34
CA GLU A 18 -11.54 -19.71 3.61
C GLU A 18 -10.17 -20.41 3.67
N GLU A 19 -9.77 -21.06 2.58
CA GLU A 19 -8.46 -21.69 2.48
C GLU A 19 -7.33 -20.66 2.55
N CYS A 20 -7.50 -19.48 1.93
CA CYS A 20 -6.49 -18.43 1.95
C CYS A 20 -6.32 -17.80 3.34
N GLU A 21 -7.41 -17.68 4.10
CA GLU A 21 -7.39 -17.19 5.48
C GLU A 21 -6.61 -18.13 6.40
N THR A 22 -6.75 -19.44 6.22
CA THR A 22 -6.16 -20.45 7.11
C THR A 22 -4.79 -20.96 6.66
N ASN A 23 -4.57 -21.13 5.36
CA ASN A 23 -3.38 -21.78 4.79
C ASN A 23 -2.45 -20.81 4.03
N GLY A 24 -2.81 -19.53 4.02
CA GLY A 24 -2.06 -18.46 3.40
C GLY A 24 -2.32 -18.30 1.89
N PRO A 25 -1.47 -17.53 1.18
CA PRO A 25 -1.78 -17.02 -0.15
C PRO A 25 -2.02 -18.11 -1.20
N VAL A 26 -2.95 -17.84 -2.12
CA VAL A 26 -3.28 -18.71 -3.26
C VAL A 26 -2.86 -18.04 -4.56
N VAL A 27 -1.95 -18.68 -5.31
CA VAL A 27 -1.51 -18.24 -6.63
C VAL A 27 -2.48 -18.74 -7.70
N ILE A 28 -3.02 -17.81 -8.48
CA ILE A 28 -3.99 -18.09 -9.53
C ILE A 28 -3.26 -18.09 -10.88
N THR A 29 -3.47 -19.15 -11.66
CA THR A 29 -2.80 -19.34 -12.96
C THR A 29 -3.78 -19.30 -14.14
N ARG A 30 -3.31 -18.86 -15.30
CA ARG A 30 -4.01 -18.97 -16.59
C ARG A 30 -3.05 -19.61 -17.59
N LYS A 31 -3.43 -20.76 -18.15
CA LYS A 31 -2.56 -21.56 -19.03
C LYS A 31 -1.18 -21.84 -18.40
N GLY A 32 -1.17 -22.22 -17.12
CA GLY A 32 0.05 -22.55 -16.36
C GLY A 32 0.90 -21.34 -15.90
N LYS A 33 0.57 -20.10 -16.30
CA LYS A 33 1.29 -18.89 -15.88
C LYS A 33 0.58 -18.21 -14.72
N ALA A 34 1.30 -17.78 -13.70
CA ALA A 34 0.75 -16.97 -12.61
C ALA A 34 0.21 -15.64 -13.16
N VAL A 35 -1.03 -15.29 -12.80
CA VAL A 35 -1.71 -14.07 -13.26
C VAL A 35 -2.31 -13.24 -12.12
N ALA A 36 -2.58 -13.85 -10.97
CA ALA A 36 -3.06 -13.16 -9.78
C ALA A 36 -2.66 -13.93 -8.52
N VAL A 37 -2.80 -13.26 -7.38
CA VAL A 37 -2.68 -13.87 -6.05
C VAL A 37 -3.92 -13.47 -5.26
N LEU A 38 -4.58 -14.45 -4.64
CA LEU A 38 -5.57 -14.21 -3.61
C LEU A 38 -4.84 -14.14 -2.27
N LEU A 39 -5.14 -13.10 -1.50
CA LEU A 39 -4.53 -12.82 -0.22
C LEU A 39 -5.61 -12.24 0.69
N VAL A 40 -5.68 -12.74 1.92
CA VAL A 40 -6.50 -12.17 2.98
C VAL A 40 -5.58 -11.26 3.82
N PRO A 41 -5.90 -9.97 3.96
CA PRO A 41 -5.10 -9.07 4.80
C PRO A 41 -5.25 -9.48 6.27
N PHE A 42 -4.20 -9.25 7.07
CA PHE A 42 -4.27 -9.54 8.51
C PHE A 42 -5.17 -8.56 9.26
N ASP A 43 -5.18 -7.30 8.82
CA ASP A 43 -5.92 -6.19 9.39
C ASP A 43 -6.10 -5.07 8.34
N ASP A 44 -6.77 -3.98 8.73
CA ASP A 44 -7.01 -2.83 7.86
C ASP A 44 -5.70 -2.13 7.44
N ASP A 45 -4.69 -2.13 8.32
CA ASP A 45 -3.38 -1.52 8.04
C ASP A 45 -2.62 -2.32 6.97
N ASP A 46 -2.68 -3.65 7.02
CA ASP A 46 -2.10 -4.54 6.01
C ASP A 46 -2.85 -4.40 4.67
N LEU A 47 -4.18 -4.30 4.69
CA LEU A 47 -4.96 -4.02 3.49
C LEU A 47 -4.52 -2.71 2.82
N GLU A 48 -4.38 -1.63 3.60
CA GLU A 48 -3.89 -0.35 3.08
C GLU A 48 -2.51 -0.50 2.45
N ARG A 49 -1.57 -1.17 3.14
CA ARG A 49 -0.21 -1.41 2.63
C ARG A 49 -0.22 -2.20 1.33
N LEU A 50 -1.04 -3.25 1.21
CA LEU A 50 -1.18 -4.04 -0.01
C LEU A 50 -1.66 -3.18 -1.18
N LEU A 51 -2.69 -2.36 -0.98
CA LEU A 51 -3.21 -1.45 -1.99
C LEU A 51 -2.18 -0.38 -2.39
N LEU A 52 -1.53 0.25 -1.42
CA LEU A 52 -0.53 1.30 -1.65
C LEU A 52 0.74 0.76 -2.33
N SER A 53 1.15 -0.48 -2.03
CA SER A 53 2.30 -1.13 -2.66
C SER A 53 2.15 -1.23 -4.19
N ARG A 54 0.91 -1.38 -4.68
CA ARG A 54 0.60 -1.51 -6.12
C ARG A 54 0.05 -0.22 -6.75
N SER A 55 -0.17 0.83 -5.97
CA SER A 55 -0.64 2.13 -6.49
C SER A 55 0.46 2.88 -7.23
N ALA A 56 0.37 2.95 -8.56
CA ALA A 56 1.35 3.67 -9.40
C ALA A 56 1.51 5.14 -8.99
N ARG A 57 0.40 5.81 -8.65
CA ARG A 57 0.41 7.21 -8.17
C ARG A 57 1.18 7.36 -6.86
N PHE A 58 0.93 6.48 -5.90
CA PHE A 58 1.62 6.53 -4.61
C PHE A 58 3.11 6.23 -4.75
N GLN A 59 3.46 5.23 -5.57
CA GLN A 59 4.86 4.92 -5.87
C GLN A 59 5.58 6.08 -6.57
N ALA A 60 4.90 6.75 -7.51
CA ALA A 60 5.46 7.95 -8.16
C ALA A 60 5.72 9.09 -7.16
N LEU A 61 4.80 9.31 -6.21
CA LEU A 61 4.96 10.28 -5.14
C LEU A 61 6.17 9.94 -4.25
N LEU A 62 6.26 8.71 -3.76
CA LEU A 62 7.39 8.25 -2.93
C LEU A 62 8.72 8.39 -3.69
N ASN A 63 8.76 8.02 -4.96
CA ASN A 63 9.96 8.14 -5.78
C ASN A 63 10.38 9.59 -5.99
N LYS A 64 9.43 10.52 -6.17
CA LYS A 64 9.71 11.95 -6.21
C LYS A 64 10.30 12.44 -4.90
N SER A 65 9.70 12.09 -3.76
CA SER A 65 10.17 12.48 -2.44
C SER A 65 11.56 11.93 -2.13
N ARG A 66 11.82 10.65 -2.43
CA ARG A 66 13.15 10.02 -2.28
C ARG A 66 14.20 10.71 -3.15
N ARG A 67 13.89 11.08 -4.40
CA ARG A 67 14.80 11.88 -5.24
C ARG A 67 15.09 13.25 -4.65
N SER A 68 14.07 13.91 -4.08
CA SER A 68 14.24 15.21 -3.42
C SER A 68 15.20 15.11 -2.23
N ILE A 69 15.03 14.11 -1.37
CA ILE A 69 15.90 13.89 -0.20
C ILE A 69 17.34 13.60 -0.65
N ARG A 70 17.52 12.70 -1.63
CA ARG A 70 18.86 12.38 -2.17
C ARG A 70 19.55 13.58 -2.81
N SER A 71 18.79 14.53 -3.37
CA SER A 71 19.34 15.77 -3.93
C SER A 71 19.53 16.87 -2.88
N GLY A 72 19.61 16.54 -1.59
CA GLY A 72 19.83 17.50 -0.50
C GLY A 72 18.61 18.38 -0.14
N ARG A 73 17.43 18.14 -0.73
CA ARG A 73 16.20 18.89 -0.45
C ARG A 73 15.35 18.25 0.66
N GLY A 74 15.99 17.44 1.51
CA GLY A 74 15.37 16.96 2.74
C GLY A 74 15.43 18.02 3.83
N LEU A 75 14.61 17.89 4.87
CA LEU A 75 14.73 18.69 6.08
C LEU A 75 15.38 17.83 7.17
N SER A 76 16.32 18.40 7.92
CA SER A 76 16.74 17.80 9.19
C SER A 76 15.55 17.75 10.15
N ARG A 77 15.63 16.91 11.19
CA ARG A 77 14.61 16.83 12.24
C ARG A 77 14.30 18.20 12.85
N HIS A 78 15.33 19.00 13.12
CA HIS A 78 15.19 20.33 13.68
C HIS A 78 14.42 21.27 12.72
N GLU A 79 14.82 21.32 11.44
CA GLU A 79 14.16 22.14 10.42
C GLU A 79 12.71 21.70 10.19
N PHE A 80 12.44 20.39 10.18
CA PHE A 80 11.10 19.84 10.05
C PHE A 80 10.17 20.35 11.16
N TRP A 81 10.56 20.20 12.42
CA TRP A 81 9.72 20.65 13.55
C TRP A 81 9.57 22.17 13.58
N LYS A 82 10.60 22.92 13.17
CA LYS A 82 10.50 24.38 12.99
C LYS A 82 9.43 24.73 11.95
N ALA A 83 9.43 24.07 10.79
CA ALA A 83 8.46 24.29 9.72
C ALA A 83 7.03 23.90 10.12
N VAL A 84 6.85 22.77 10.82
CA VAL A 84 5.53 22.31 11.32
C VAL A 84 4.92 23.33 12.29
N ARG A 85 5.71 23.83 13.25
CA ARG A 85 5.24 24.86 14.21
C ARG A 85 4.82 26.14 13.50
N GLN A 86 5.64 26.63 12.58
CA GLN A 86 5.33 27.84 11.80
C GLN A 86 4.04 27.69 10.98
N ARG A 87 3.82 26.53 10.35
CA ARG A 87 2.59 26.25 9.59
C ARG A 87 1.35 26.24 10.48
N ASN A 88 1.44 25.65 11.67
CA ASN A 88 0.32 25.62 12.61
C ASN A 88 -0.03 27.02 13.11
N GLN A 89 0.96 27.85 13.46
CA GLN A 89 0.74 29.24 13.88
C GLN A 89 0.01 30.06 12.80
N ARG A 90 0.45 29.97 11.53
CA ARG A 90 -0.23 30.64 10.41
C ARG A 90 -1.69 30.22 10.25
N ARG A 91 -1.98 28.92 10.42
CA ARG A 91 -3.35 28.38 10.34
C ARG A 91 -4.25 28.91 11.46
N VAL A 92 -3.71 29.08 12.67
CA VAL A 92 -4.47 29.64 13.81
C VAL A 92 -4.75 31.12 13.55
N SER A 93 -3.75 31.91 13.13
CA SER A 93 -3.94 33.33 12.83
C SER A 93 -4.93 33.59 11.68
N GLN A 94 -5.01 32.70 10.69
CA GLN A 94 -5.99 32.80 9.58
C GLN A 94 -7.41 32.39 9.95
N LYS A 95 -7.62 31.69 11.08
CA LYS A 95 -8.95 31.30 11.56
C LYS A 95 -9.53 32.27 12.58
N SER A 96 -8.74 33.22 13.08
CA SER A 96 -9.13 34.22 14.08
C SER A 96 -9.50 35.57 13.45
N ILE A 97 -9.68 35.61 12.12
CA ILE A 97 -10.20 36.72 11.31
C ILE A 97 -11.46 36.17 10.63
#